data_AF-A0A8S1IK34-F1
#
_entry.id   AF-A0A8S1IK34-F1
#
_cell.length_a   1.000
_cell.length_b   1.000
_cell.length_c   1.000
_cell.angle_alpha   90.00
_cell.angle_beta   90.00
_cell.angle_gamma   90.00
#
_symmetry.space_group_name_H-M   'P 1'
#
loop_
_entity.id
_entity.type
_entity.pdbx_description
1 polymer ?
#
loop_
_entity_poly.entity_id
_entity_poly.type
_entity_poly.pdbx_seq_one_letter_code
_entity_poly.pdbx_strand_id
1 'polypeptide(L)'
;ERSVLCRSRAGTPTVSSDCPEENISAEETCEAEVCRGRYHLRLSEWSDCSDNCAAVDDATDRLVPGMEVRSGTCSASNGTAVEDPTLCRDLQFRESNRMCNTAPCELFRFAVGRWSSCSCLTRQQNRAVECVDMTGERAEERGCERLGLLKPREVQGCEPEDCPETPGFRRLLQNGTTVVDPCEGNLCSGWTPATKTLDCQWNWPWELQQWVVLM
;
A
#
# COMPACT_ATOMS: atom_id res chain seq x y z
N GLU A 1 1.47 36.06 2.52
CA GLU A 1 2.50 35.57 3.46
C GLU A 1 3.22 34.39 2.82
N ARG A 2 4.56 34.39 2.82
CA ARG A 2 5.36 33.26 2.31
C ARG A 2 6.29 32.77 3.43
N SER A 3 6.47 31.46 3.54
CA SER A 3 7.44 30.88 4.47
C SER A 3 8.84 30.92 3.86
N VAL A 4 9.75 31.67 4.50
CA VAL A 4 11.16 31.72 4.11
C VAL A 4 11.90 30.65 4.92
N LEU A 5 12.54 29.69 4.25
CA LEU A 5 13.40 28.68 4.88
C LEU A 5 14.86 28.97 4.56
N CYS A 6 15.66 29.19 5.60
CA CYS A 6 17.12 29.25 5.49
C CYS A 6 17.64 27.88 5.03
N ARG A 7 18.48 27.85 3.99
CA ARG A 7 19.11 26.62 3.49
C ARG A 7 20.61 26.82 3.30
N SER A 8 21.39 25.78 3.59
CA SER A 8 22.83 25.77 3.34
C SER A 8 23.14 25.81 1.84
N ARG A 9 24.41 26.00 1.45
CA ARG A 9 24.86 25.84 0.05
C ARG A 9 24.54 24.47 -0.56
N ALA A 10 24.30 23.46 0.28
CA ALA A 10 23.88 22.12 -0.14
C ALA A 10 22.35 21.95 -0.24
N GLY A 11 21.56 23.02 0.01
CA GLY A 11 20.10 23.01 -0.10
C GLY A 11 19.36 22.44 1.11
N THR A 12 20.06 22.14 2.21
CA THR A 12 19.49 21.57 3.44
C THR A 12 18.91 22.68 4.32
N PRO A 13 17.69 22.54 4.89
CA PRO A 13 17.15 23.51 5.84
C PRO A 13 18.08 23.67 7.06
N THR A 14 18.39 24.90 7.45
CA THR A 14 19.24 25.21 8.62
C THR A 14 18.51 26.14 9.59
N VAL A 15 19.06 26.27 10.80
CA VAL A 15 18.52 27.19 11.81
C VAL A 15 18.72 28.64 11.35
N SER A 16 17.74 29.49 11.69
CA SER A 16 17.67 30.91 11.29
C SER A 16 18.95 31.70 11.61
N SER A 17 19.63 31.37 12.71
CA SER A 17 20.86 32.03 13.17
C SER A 17 22.07 31.91 12.23
N ASP A 18 22.04 30.95 11.31
CA ASP A 18 23.14 30.71 10.36
C ASP A 18 22.96 31.49 9.04
N CYS A 19 21.82 32.15 8.87
CA CYS A 19 21.59 33.08 7.76
C CYS A 19 22.03 34.48 8.20
N PRO A 20 22.88 35.19 7.43
CA PRO A 20 23.11 36.60 7.67
C PRO A 20 21.75 37.32 7.58
N GLU A 21 21.42 38.14 8.57
CA GLU A 21 20.22 38.98 8.61
C GLU A 21 20.30 40.10 7.54
N GLU A 22 20.51 39.73 6.28
CA GLU A 22 20.02 40.58 5.21
C GLU A 22 18.50 40.54 5.27
N ASN A 23 17.90 41.69 4.95
CA ASN A 23 16.52 42.07 5.15
C ASN A 23 15.53 41.22 4.32
N ILE A 24 15.52 39.90 4.52
CA ILE A 24 14.68 38.95 3.81
C ILE A 24 13.33 38.95 4.51
N SER A 25 12.57 40.01 4.25
CA SER A 25 11.20 40.10 4.73
C SER A 25 10.37 38.96 4.13
N ALA A 26 9.73 38.18 5.00
CA ALA A 26 8.62 37.30 4.64
C ALA A 26 7.37 38.10 4.22
N GLU A 27 7.38 39.40 4.50
CA GLU A 27 6.39 40.39 4.13
C GLU A 27 6.87 41.13 2.88
N GLU A 28 6.21 40.86 1.76
CA GLU A 28 6.31 41.74 0.61
C GLU A 28 5.30 42.87 0.80
N THR A 29 5.76 44.11 0.92
CA THR A 29 4.86 45.26 0.81
C THR A 29 4.39 45.33 -0.64
N CYS A 30 3.16 44.89 -0.88
CA CYS A 30 2.51 45.11 -2.15
C CYS A 30 2.24 46.61 -2.28
N GLU A 31 3.07 47.31 -3.04
CA GLU A 31 2.73 48.65 -3.52
C GLU A 31 1.50 48.51 -4.43
N ALA A 32 0.31 48.67 -3.85
CA ALA A 32 -0.97 48.66 -4.56
C ALA A 32 -1.04 49.72 -5.68
N GLU A 33 -0.04 50.60 -5.78
CA GLU A 33 0.12 51.57 -6.86
C GLU A 33 0.27 50.94 -8.27
N VAL A 34 0.59 49.64 -8.36
CA VAL A 34 0.68 48.92 -9.65
C VAL A 34 -0.52 48.00 -9.91
N CYS A 35 -1.67 48.23 -9.27
CA CYS A 35 -2.94 47.78 -9.83
C CYS A 35 -3.37 48.79 -10.93
N ARG A 36 -2.82 48.67 -12.15
CA ARG A 36 -3.11 49.58 -13.29
C ARG A 36 -4.57 49.54 -13.82
N GLY A 37 -5.51 48.95 -13.07
CA GLY A 37 -6.93 48.88 -13.39
C GLY A 37 -7.76 49.75 -12.43
N ARG A 38 -8.86 50.34 -12.94
CA ARG A 38 -9.83 51.10 -12.13
C ARG A 38 -10.50 50.21 -11.05
N TYR A 39 -10.48 48.89 -11.26
CA TYR A 39 -11.08 47.88 -10.39
C TYR A 39 -10.10 46.72 -10.17
N HIS A 40 -10.17 46.11 -9.00
CA HIS A 40 -9.40 44.93 -8.63
C HIS A 40 -10.28 43.95 -7.84
N LEU A 41 -9.88 42.68 -7.81
CA LEU A 41 -10.56 41.67 -7.02
C LEU A 41 -9.86 41.53 -5.67
N ARG A 42 -10.58 41.77 -4.58
CA ARG A 42 -10.12 41.50 -3.22
C ARG A 42 -10.60 40.11 -2.81
N LEU A 43 -9.67 39.21 -2.52
CA LEU A 43 -10.02 37.88 -2.04
C LEU A 43 -10.25 37.91 -0.52
N SER A 44 -11.25 37.17 -0.05
CA SER A 44 -11.39 36.87 1.37
C SER A 44 -10.26 35.97 1.83
N GLU A 45 -10.09 35.88 3.15
CA GLU A 45 -9.38 34.75 3.73
C GLU A 45 -10.08 33.44 3.35
N TRP A 46 -9.34 32.34 3.44
CA TRP A 46 -9.93 31.02 3.32
C TRP A 46 -10.89 30.77 4.48
N SER A 47 -12.00 30.08 4.21
CA SER A 47 -12.85 29.55 5.28
C SER A 47 -12.06 28.56 6.13
N ASP A 48 -12.63 28.19 7.28
CA ASP A 48 -12.22 26.97 7.95
C ASP A 48 -12.41 25.77 7.02
N CYS A 49 -11.57 24.76 7.21
CA CYS A 49 -11.69 23.51 6.48
C CYS A 49 -13.01 22.81 6.83
N SER A 50 -13.72 22.30 5.81
CA SER A 50 -15.00 21.60 6.02
C SER A 50 -14.88 20.38 6.94
N ASP A 51 -13.73 19.72 6.92
CA ASP A 51 -13.48 18.48 7.63
C ASP A 51 -12.10 18.51 8.28
N ASN A 52 -11.98 17.99 9.50
CA ASN A 52 -10.69 17.99 10.23
C ASN A 52 -9.70 16.93 9.71
N CYS A 53 -10.16 16.03 8.85
CA CYS A 53 -9.40 14.93 8.26
C CYS A 53 -10.13 14.43 7.01
N ALA A 54 -9.43 13.66 6.17
CA ALA A 54 -9.99 13.07 4.97
C ALA A 54 -10.84 11.85 5.33
N ALA A 55 -12.12 11.90 4.94
CA ALA A 55 -13.04 10.77 5.07
C ALA A 55 -12.78 9.74 3.97
N VAL A 56 -13.24 8.51 4.17
CA VAL A 56 -13.22 7.48 3.14
C VAL A 56 -14.59 7.46 2.45
N ASP A 57 -14.60 7.59 1.12
CA ASP A 57 -15.80 7.42 0.32
C ASP A 57 -16.06 5.93 0.06
N ASP A 58 -17.17 5.41 0.60
CA ASP A 58 -17.50 3.97 0.51
C ASP A 58 -17.80 3.47 -0.91
N ALA A 59 -18.14 4.36 -1.83
CA ALA A 59 -18.46 4.01 -3.22
C ALA A 59 -17.21 3.88 -4.09
N THR A 60 -16.18 4.69 -3.80
CA THR A 60 -14.95 4.78 -4.60
C THR A 60 -13.71 4.26 -3.88
N ASP A 61 -13.81 3.96 -2.59
CA ASP A 61 -12.71 3.56 -1.71
C ASP A 61 -11.55 4.57 -1.68
N ARG A 62 -11.85 5.84 -1.92
CA ARG A 62 -10.86 6.92 -1.97
C ARG A 62 -11.00 7.84 -0.78
N LEU A 63 -9.86 8.40 -0.38
CA LEU A 63 -9.83 9.49 0.59
C LEU A 63 -10.39 10.76 -0.04
N VAL A 64 -11.36 11.36 0.63
CA VAL A 64 -11.99 12.63 0.30
C VAL A 64 -11.48 13.66 1.30
N PRO A 65 -10.56 14.55 0.90
CA PRO A 65 -10.08 15.61 1.77
C PRO A 65 -11.18 16.64 2.03
N GLY A 66 -11.04 17.38 3.12
CA GLY A 66 -11.86 18.56 3.37
C GLY A 66 -11.63 19.64 2.31
N MET A 67 -12.54 20.61 2.27
CA MET A 67 -12.51 21.73 1.34
C MET A 67 -12.55 23.06 2.08
N GLU A 68 -11.71 23.99 1.66
CA GLU A 68 -11.78 25.40 2.03
C GLU A 68 -12.26 26.21 0.84
N VAL A 69 -13.07 27.23 1.13
CA VAL A 69 -13.64 28.12 0.12
C VAL A 69 -13.24 29.55 0.44
N ARG A 70 -12.98 30.34 -0.60
CA ARG A 70 -12.83 31.79 -0.48
C ARG A 70 -13.64 32.48 -1.56
N SER A 71 -14.06 33.72 -1.27
CA SER A 71 -14.79 34.55 -2.22
C SER A 71 -13.93 35.73 -2.68
N GLY A 72 -14.29 36.28 -3.84
CA GLY A 72 -13.69 37.50 -4.36
C GLY A 72 -14.73 38.62 -4.37
N THR A 73 -14.35 39.80 -3.87
CA THR A 73 -15.18 41.01 -3.91
C THR A 73 -14.55 42.03 -4.85
N CYS A 74 -15.33 42.53 -5.81
CA CYS A 74 -14.90 43.60 -6.71
C CYS A 74 -14.75 44.92 -5.94
N SER A 75 -13.58 45.53 -6.02
CA SER A 75 -13.25 46.77 -5.32
C SER A 75 -12.64 47.79 -6.29
N ALA A 76 -12.99 49.06 -6.13
CA ALA A 76 -12.38 50.16 -6.87
C ALA A 76 -10.97 50.43 -6.33
N SER A 77 -10.13 51.12 -7.11
CA SER A 77 -8.73 51.45 -6.73
C SER A 77 -8.58 52.21 -5.41
N ASN A 78 -9.64 52.86 -4.93
CA ASN A 78 -9.71 53.53 -3.62
C ASN A 78 -10.11 52.59 -2.45
N GLY A 79 -10.29 51.29 -2.71
CA GLY A 79 -10.65 50.27 -1.72
C GLY A 79 -12.15 50.12 -1.43
N THR A 80 -13.03 50.89 -2.08
CA THR A 80 -14.48 50.74 -1.87
C THR A 80 -15.03 49.58 -2.69
N ALA A 81 -15.90 48.78 -2.07
CA ALA A 81 -16.63 47.73 -2.78
C ALA A 81 -17.49 48.34 -3.90
N VAL A 82 -17.51 47.69 -5.06
CA VAL A 82 -18.27 48.14 -6.23
C VAL A 82 -19.58 47.36 -6.30
N GLU A 83 -20.71 48.08 -6.42
CA GLU A 83 -22.05 47.46 -6.47
C GLU A 83 -22.31 46.71 -7.78
N ASP A 84 -21.70 47.16 -8.88
CA ASP A 84 -21.80 46.49 -10.18
C ASP A 84 -20.64 45.49 -10.38
N PRO A 85 -20.89 44.17 -10.23
CA PRO A 85 -19.85 43.15 -10.36
C PRO A 85 -19.35 42.99 -11.80
N THR A 86 -20.06 43.54 -12.80
CA THR A 86 -19.64 43.41 -14.21
C THR A 86 -18.35 44.19 -14.50
N LEU A 87 -18.02 45.17 -13.67
CA LEU A 87 -16.78 45.96 -13.76
C LEU A 87 -15.52 45.15 -13.43
N CYS A 88 -15.68 43.99 -12.79
CA CYS A 88 -14.62 43.01 -12.54
C CYS A 88 -14.81 41.70 -13.33
N ARG A 89 -15.72 41.63 -14.31
CA ARG A 89 -16.10 40.36 -14.98
C ARG A 89 -14.92 39.65 -15.64
N ASP A 90 -13.98 40.42 -16.17
CA ASP A 90 -12.79 39.88 -16.85
C ASP A 90 -11.65 39.53 -15.86
N LEU A 91 -11.79 39.92 -14.58
CA LEU A 91 -10.91 39.55 -13.50
C LEU A 91 -11.34 38.18 -12.93
N GLN A 92 -11.06 37.12 -13.68
CA GLN A 92 -11.27 35.76 -13.20
C GLN A 92 -10.26 35.41 -12.11
N PHE A 93 -10.73 34.98 -10.94
CA PHE A 93 -9.86 34.28 -9.99
C PHE A 93 -10.04 32.78 -10.16
N ARG A 94 -8.90 32.11 -10.31
CA ARG A 94 -8.82 30.72 -10.76
C ARG A 94 -9.17 29.70 -9.68
N GLU A 95 -9.03 30.07 -8.41
CA GLU A 95 -9.13 29.14 -7.28
C GLU A 95 -10.02 29.73 -6.18
N SER A 96 -11.29 29.36 -6.23
CA SER A 96 -12.28 29.62 -5.18
C SER A 96 -12.38 28.51 -4.15
N ASN A 97 -11.75 27.37 -4.43
CA ASN A 97 -11.71 26.24 -3.54
C ASN A 97 -10.30 25.63 -3.52
N ARG A 98 -9.94 25.00 -2.41
CA ARG A 98 -8.74 24.18 -2.28
C ARG A 98 -8.99 23.04 -1.31
N MET A 99 -8.23 21.96 -1.47
CA MET A 99 -8.23 20.85 -0.53
C MET A 99 -7.49 21.24 0.76
N CYS A 100 -7.99 20.75 1.88
CA CYS A 100 -7.40 20.88 3.22
C CYS A 100 -7.52 19.53 3.95
N ASN A 101 -6.74 19.35 5.02
CA ASN A 101 -6.77 18.16 5.88
C ASN A 101 -6.81 16.82 5.11
N THR A 102 -5.78 16.58 4.29
CA THR A 102 -5.69 15.41 3.40
C THR A 102 -5.33 14.10 4.10
N ALA A 103 -4.99 14.16 5.39
CA ALA A 103 -4.67 12.98 6.20
C ALA A 103 -5.97 12.24 6.57
N PRO A 104 -6.01 10.91 6.48
CA PRO A 104 -7.19 10.12 6.78
C PRO A 104 -7.63 10.25 8.24
N CYS A 105 -8.94 10.23 8.48
CA CYS A 105 -9.50 10.24 9.84
C CYS A 105 -9.16 8.97 10.61
N GLU A 106 -9.31 7.82 9.95
CA GLU A 106 -8.98 6.52 10.50
C GLU A 106 -7.58 6.12 10.05
N LEU A 107 -6.74 5.77 11.01
CA LEU A 107 -5.40 5.31 10.76
C LEU A 107 -5.35 3.80 10.99
N PHE A 108 -4.93 3.08 9.94
CA PHE A 108 -4.74 1.64 9.96
C PHE A 108 -3.29 1.30 9.65
N ARG A 109 -2.86 0.10 10.04
CA ARG A 109 -1.55 -0.46 9.67
C ARG A 109 -1.64 -1.98 9.58
N PHE A 110 -0.73 -2.57 8.81
CA PHE A 110 -0.54 -4.03 8.86
C PHE A 110 0.29 -4.42 10.09
N ALA A 111 -0.31 -5.18 11.00
CA ALA A 111 0.39 -5.93 12.03
C ALA A 111 0.97 -7.21 11.41
N VAL A 112 2.27 -7.42 11.61
CA VAL A 112 3.01 -8.52 11.00
C VAL A 112 3.50 -9.47 12.06
N GLY A 113 3.05 -10.72 11.99
CA GLY A 113 3.49 -11.80 12.85
C GLY A 113 4.88 -12.33 12.51
N ARG A 114 5.39 -13.20 13.39
CA ARG A 114 6.63 -13.94 13.13
C ARG A 114 6.39 -14.97 12.03
N TRP A 115 7.45 -15.28 11.28
CA TRP A 115 7.45 -16.43 10.38
C TRP A 115 7.30 -17.73 11.16
N SER A 116 6.53 -18.66 10.62
CA SER A 116 6.46 -20.05 11.07
C SER A 116 7.78 -20.76 10.79
N SER A 117 7.96 -21.94 11.36
CA SER A 117 9.05 -22.83 10.95
C SER A 117 8.98 -23.15 9.45
N CYS A 118 10.13 -23.40 8.83
CA CYS A 118 10.22 -23.78 7.43
C CYS A 118 9.63 -25.18 7.21
N SER A 119 8.73 -25.32 6.24
CA SER A 119 8.17 -26.61 5.84
C SER A 119 9.19 -27.41 5.02
N CYS A 120 9.46 -28.65 5.45
CA CYS A 120 10.34 -29.57 4.72
C CYS A 120 9.80 -29.99 3.36
N LEU A 121 8.47 -30.13 3.23
CA LEU A 121 7.84 -30.54 1.97
C LEU A 121 7.84 -29.41 0.93
N THR A 122 7.47 -28.20 1.36
CA THR A 122 7.21 -27.09 0.44
C THR A 122 8.35 -26.09 0.36
N ARG A 123 9.33 -26.16 1.28
CA ARG A 123 10.41 -25.17 1.44
C ARG A 123 9.88 -23.73 1.56
N GLN A 124 8.75 -23.61 2.26
CA GLN A 124 8.06 -22.34 2.50
C GLN A 124 7.73 -22.18 3.98
N GLN A 125 7.68 -20.93 4.41
CA GLN A 125 7.20 -20.52 5.72
C GLN A 125 6.15 -19.43 5.55
N ASN A 126 5.21 -19.40 6.51
CA ASN A 126 4.07 -18.50 6.49
C ASN A 126 4.13 -17.56 7.69
N ARG A 127 3.51 -16.39 7.61
CA ARG A 127 3.28 -15.52 8.77
C ARG A 127 1.89 -14.91 8.69
N ALA A 128 1.34 -14.54 9.84
CA ALA A 128 0.11 -13.76 9.89
C ALA A 128 0.39 -12.31 9.50
N VAL A 129 -0.47 -11.73 8.66
CA VAL A 129 -0.49 -10.30 8.34
C VAL A 129 -1.93 -9.83 8.47
N GLU A 130 -2.19 -8.96 9.43
CA GLU A 130 -3.54 -8.51 9.77
C GLU A 130 -3.60 -6.99 9.72
N CYS A 131 -4.70 -6.44 9.20
CA CYS A 131 -4.95 -5.01 9.32
C CYS A 131 -5.42 -4.72 10.75
N VAL A 132 -4.82 -3.71 11.39
CA VAL A 132 -5.21 -3.26 12.72
C VAL A 132 -5.37 -1.74 12.72
N ASP A 133 -6.21 -1.25 13.62
CA ASP A 133 -6.35 0.17 13.88
C ASP A 133 -5.17 0.73 14.74
N MET A 134 -5.28 2.00 15.14
CA MET A 134 -4.28 2.63 16.03
C MET A 134 -4.25 2.07 17.44
N THR A 135 -5.35 1.46 17.92
CA THR A 135 -5.41 0.82 19.23
C THR A 135 -4.79 -0.59 19.20
N GLY A 136 -4.56 -1.13 18.01
CA GLY A 136 -4.04 -2.47 17.78
C GLY A 136 -5.14 -3.53 17.67
N GLU A 137 -6.41 -3.13 17.65
CA GLU A 137 -7.52 -4.03 17.42
C GLU A 137 -7.61 -4.43 15.95
N ARG A 138 -8.05 -5.67 15.72
CA ARG A 138 -8.19 -6.22 14.37
C ARG A 138 -9.27 -5.46 13.61
N ALA A 139 -8.88 -4.91 12.47
CA ALA A 139 -9.77 -4.25 11.53
C ALA A 139 -9.98 -5.14 10.29
N GLU A 140 -10.95 -4.76 9.47
CA GLU A 140 -11.10 -5.35 8.13
C GLU A 140 -9.89 -4.97 7.26
N GLU A 141 -9.44 -5.91 6.42
CA GLU A 141 -8.28 -5.72 5.54
C GLU A 141 -8.42 -4.50 4.63
N ARG A 142 -9.66 -4.24 4.17
CA ARG A 142 -10.02 -3.08 3.35
C ARG A 142 -9.66 -1.74 4.01
N GLY A 143 -9.62 -1.66 5.34
CA GLY A 143 -9.17 -0.46 6.05
C GLY A 143 -7.74 -0.05 5.67
N CYS A 144 -6.83 -1.02 5.61
CA CYS A 144 -5.44 -0.79 5.22
C CYS A 144 -5.28 -0.55 3.71
N GLU A 145 -6.06 -1.26 2.89
CA GLU A 145 -6.02 -1.12 1.43
C GLU A 145 -6.48 0.26 0.97
N ARG A 146 -7.52 0.82 1.60
CA ARG A 146 -8.05 2.17 1.28
C ARG A 146 -7.05 3.29 1.59
N LEU A 147 -6.15 3.05 2.54
CA LEU A 147 -5.02 3.94 2.82
C LEU A 147 -3.85 3.76 1.85
N GLY A 148 -3.99 2.89 0.84
CA GLY A 148 -2.93 2.59 -0.12
C GLY A 148 -1.75 1.84 0.49
N LEU A 149 -1.94 1.17 1.63
CA LEU A 149 -0.87 0.41 2.27
C LEU A 149 -0.62 -0.88 1.50
N LEU A 150 0.65 -1.18 1.24
CA LEU A 150 1.05 -2.42 0.60
C LEU A 150 1.04 -3.55 1.61
N LYS A 151 0.18 -4.56 1.39
CA LYS A 151 0.12 -5.76 2.24
C LYS A 151 1.48 -6.48 2.24
N PRO A 152 2.11 -6.68 3.42
CA PRO A 152 3.30 -7.51 3.53
C PRO A 152 3.04 -8.95 3.06
N ARG A 153 4.05 -9.59 2.49
CA ARG A 153 3.94 -11.01 2.06
C ARG A 153 3.65 -11.92 3.24
N GLU A 154 2.71 -12.84 3.06
CA GLU A 154 2.35 -13.86 4.06
C GLU A 154 3.12 -15.16 3.87
N VAL A 155 3.75 -15.36 2.71
CA VAL A 155 4.52 -16.55 2.37
C VAL A 155 5.89 -16.15 1.84
N GLN A 156 6.93 -16.87 2.25
CA GLN A 156 8.26 -16.76 1.65
C GLN A 156 8.97 -18.12 1.58
N GLY A 157 9.93 -18.23 0.67
CA GLY A 157 10.82 -19.38 0.61
C GLY A 157 11.76 -19.44 1.81
N CYS A 158 12.20 -20.64 2.16
CA CYS A 158 13.15 -20.88 3.24
C CYS A 158 13.94 -22.16 3.02
N GLU A 159 15.07 -22.29 3.72
CA GLU A 159 15.87 -23.50 3.78
C GLU A 159 15.65 -24.18 5.14
N PRO A 160 15.07 -25.39 5.18
CA PRO A 160 14.82 -26.09 6.43
C PRO A 160 16.10 -26.73 6.98
N GLU A 161 16.40 -26.53 8.27
CA GLU A 161 17.66 -26.97 8.89
C GLU A 161 17.69 -28.47 9.24
N ASP A 162 16.54 -29.10 9.50
CA ASP A 162 16.44 -30.50 9.93
C ASP A 162 15.24 -31.21 9.27
N CYS A 163 15.36 -31.55 7.99
CA CYS A 163 14.35 -32.40 7.36
C CYS A 163 14.69 -33.87 7.55
N PRO A 164 13.72 -34.70 7.98
CA PRO A 164 13.93 -36.14 7.93
C PRO A 164 14.24 -36.48 6.47
N GLU A 165 15.39 -37.12 6.23
CA GLU A 165 15.65 -37.78 4.97
C GLU A 165 14.43 -38.65 4.71
N THR A 166 13.72 -38.41 3.61
CA THR A 166 12.62 -39.31 3.25
C THR A 166 13.24 -40.70 3.19
N PRO A 167 12.69 -41.71 3.90
CA PRO A 167 13.10 -43.07 3.66
C PRO A 167 12.68 -43.35 2.23
N GLY A 168 13.62 -43.20 1.30
CA GLY A 168 13.42 -43.61 -0.08
C GLY A 168 12.94 -45.04 0.00
N PHE A 169 11.74 -45.30 -0.51
CA PHE A 169 11.21 -46.65 -0.55
C PHE A 169 12.15 -47.49 -1.41
N ARG A 170 13.12 -48.15 -0.78
CA ARG A 170 13.94 -49.15 -1.45
C ARG A 170 13.07 -50.38 -1.63
N ARG A 171 12.71 -50.67 -2.87
CA ARG A 171 12.16 -51.97 -3.25
C ARG A 171 13.22 -53.02 -2.98
N LEU A 172 13.10 -53.75 -1.86
CA LEU A 172 13.86 -54.97 -1.65
C LEU A 172 13.17 -56.06 -2.48
N LEU A 173 13.71 -56.36 -3.66
CA LEU A 173 13.35 -57.57 -4.37
C LEU A 173 13.82 -58.77 -3.53
N GLN A 174 12.97 -59.78 -3.37
CA GLN A 174 13.22 -60.98 -2.55
C GLN A 174 14.44 -61.82 -2.98
N ASN A 175 15.19 -61.42 -4.02
CA ASN A 175 16.37 -62.11 -4.53
C ASN A 175 17.69 -61.32 -4.42
N GLY A 176 17.77 -60.26 -3.62
CA GLY A 176 19.05 -59.62 -3.27
C GLY A 176 19.74 -58.82 -4.38
N THR A 177 19.09 -58.63 -5.53
CA THR A 177 19.54 -57.69 -6.57
C THR A 177 18.91 -56.32 -6.34
N THR A 178 19.74 -55.32 -6.05
CA THR A 178 19.34 -53.92 -6.03
C THR A 178 19.09 -53.45 -7.46
N VAL A 179 17.84 -53.41 -7.89
CA VAL A 179 17.46 -52.63 -9.07
C VAL A 179 17.25 -51.20 -8.58
N VAL A 180 18.03 -50.26 -9.11
CA VAL A 180 17.75 -48.85 -8.96
C VAL A 180 16.45 -48.61 -9.70
N ASP A 181 15.35 -48.38 -8.97
CA ASP A 181 14.04 -48.12 -9.57
C ASP A 181 14.16 -46.84 -10.41
N PRO A 182 13.94 -46.88 -11.74
CA PRO A 182 13.99 -45.70 -12.59
C PRO A 182 12.65 -44.96 -12.50
N CYS A 183 12.23 -44.62 -11.28
CA CYS A 183 11.19 -43.63 -11.04
C CYS A 183 11.85 -42.30 -10.67
N GLU A 184 12.86 -41.88 -11.46
CA GLU A 184 13.16 -40.46 -11.61
C GLU A 184 12.08 -39.86 -12.52
N GLY A 185 10.96 -39.48 -11.93
CA GLY A 185 9.87 -38.88 -12.68
C GLY A 185 8.58 -38.87 -11.89
N ASN A 186 8.23 -37.69 -11.37
CA ASN A 186 6.91 -37.35 -10.86
C ASN A 186 5.81 -37.99 -11.71
N LEU A 187 4.93 -38.81 -11.11
CA LEU A 187 3.52 -39.05 -11.47
C LEU A 187 2.97 -40.21 -10.62
N CYS A 188 2.68 -39.93 -9.34
CA CYS A 188 1.80 -40.76 -8.53
C CYS A 188 0.76 -39.83 -7.89
N SER A 189 -0.31 -39.53 -8.61
CA SER A 189 -1.48 -38.84 -8.08
C SER A 189 -2.63 -39.83 -7.95
N GLY A 190 -3.14 -40.02 -6.74
CA GLY A 190 -4.31 -40.88 -6.47
C GLY A 190 -4.09 -41.87 -5.33
N TRP A 191 -3.84 -41.38 -4.12
CA TRP A 191 -3.89 -42.20 -2.91
C TRP A 191 -5.32 -42.15 -2.35
N THR A 192 -6.07 -43.25 -2.43
CA THR A 192 -7.28 -43.46 -1.62
C THR A 192 -7.06 -44.63 -0.65
N PRO A 193 -7.53 -44.56 0.61
CA PRO A 193 -7.05 -45.46 1.67
C PRO A 193 -7.66 -46.87 1.68
N ALA A 194 -8.35 -47.30 0.62
CA ALA A 194 -9.26 -48.45 0.69
C ALA A 194 -8.79 -49.75 0.03
N THR A 195 -7.71 -49.77 -0.77
CA THR A 195 -7.20 -51.00 -1.38
C THR A 195 -5.67 -51.00 -1.39
N LYS A 196 -5.06 -52.02 -0.76
CA LYS A 196 -3.60 -52.24 -0.78
C LYS A 196 -3.15 -52.76 -2.16
N THR A 197 -3.26 -51.92 -3.18
CA THR A 197 -2.69 -52.18 -4.51
C THR A 197 -2.20 -50.85 -5.06
N LEU A 198 -0.87 -50.72 -5.22
CA LEU A 198 -0.30 -49.70 -6.09
C LEU A 198 -0.73 -50.05 -7.52
N ASP A 199 -1.63 -49.26 -8.10
CA ASP A 199 -1.85 -49.25 -9.53
C ASP A 199 -0.67 -48.51 -10.19
N CYS A 200 0.45 -49.20 -10.32
CA CYS A 200 1.39 -48.85 -11.36
C CYS A 200 0.81 -49.44 -12.66
N GLN A 201 0.25 -48.60 -13.52
CA GLN A 201 -0.09 -49.00 -14.88
C GLN A 201 1.20 -49.36 -15.61
N TRP A 202 1.54 -50.64 -15.58
CA TRP A 202 2.51 -51.22 -16.48
C TRP A 202 1.77 -51.90 -17.63
N ASN A 203 1.91 -51.35 -18.83
CA ASN A 203 1.67 -52.11 -20.06
C ASN A 203 2.79 -53.16 -20.17
N TRP A 204 2.56 -54.36 -19.64
CA TRP A 204 3.31 -55.55 -20.04
C TRP A 204 2.42 -56.43 -20.93
N PRO A 205 2.96 -57.08 -21.96
CA PRO A 205 2.20 -58.04 -22.76
C PRO A 205 1.78 -59.22 -21.88
N TRP A 206 0.54 -59.65 -22.09
CA TRP A 206 -0.08 -60.87 -21.59
C TRP A 206 0.89 -62.07 -21.69
N GLU A 207 1.35 -62.63 -20.58
CA GLU A 207 1.42 -64.08 -20.35
C GLU A 207 2.05 -64.42 -18.98
N LEU A 208 1.42 -65.38 -18.30
CA LEU A 208 1.86 -66.12 -17.11
C LEU A 208 1.68 -65.44 -15.73
N GLN A 209 0.42 -65.32 -15.31
CA GLN A 209 0.06 -65.39 -13.89
C GLN A 209 -0.19 -66.86 -13.49
N GLN A 210 0.64 -67.42 -12.63
CA GLN A 210 0.24 -68.48 -11.71
C GLN A 210 0.58 -68.03 -10.29
N TRP A 211 -0.45 -67.83 -9.47
CA TRP A 211 -0.33 -67.59 -8.05
C TRP A 211 -0.34 -68.93 -7.32
N VAL A 212 0.69 -69.20 -6.51
CA VAL A 212 0.62 -70.20 -5.44
C VAL A 212 0.37 -69.46 -4.14
N VAL A 213 -0.80 -69.67 -3.54
CA VAL A 213 -1.08 -69.28 -2.16
C VAL A 213 -0.57 -70.41 -1.27
N LEU A 214 0.43 -70.13 -0.43
CA LEU A 214 0.74 -70.97 0.73
C LEU A 214 0.28 -70.24 1.98
N MET A 215 -0.60 -70.92 2.73
CA MET A 215 -1.01 -70.56 4.09
C MET A 215 0.13 -70.73 5.08
#